data_AF-A0A817LBU0-F1
#
_entry.id   AF-A0A817LBU0-F1
#
_cell.length_a   1.000
_cell.length_b   1.000
_cell.length_c   1.000
_cell.angle_alpha   90.00
_cell.angle_beta   90.00
_cell.angle_gamma   90.00
#
_symmetry.space_group_name_H-M   'P 1'
#
loop_
_entity.id
_entity.type
_entity.pdbx_description
1 polymer ?
#
loop_
_entity_poly.entity_id
_entity_poly.type
_entity_poly.pdbx_seq_one_letter_code
_entity_poly.pdbx_strand_id
1 'polypeptide(L)'
;MVFTVIVHLDVKSEHVEKVKAKLIEASRIYTKDKGTIDWFVSQDVADPTKFAIVERSKLIYFKHATGCAEINQYETFDMIST
;
A
#
# COMPACT_ATOMS: atom_id res chain seq x y z
N MET A 1 -0.81 14.20 -14.81
CA MET A 1 -0.37 14.23 -13.41
C MET A 1 -0.53 12.82 -12.85
N VAL A 2 0.50 12.28 -12.19
CA VAL A 2 0.50 10.92 -11.60
C VAL A 2 0.78 11.08 -10.12
N PHE A 3 0.01 10.39 -9.28
CA PHE A 3 0.20 10.37 -7.84
C PHE A 3 0.85 9.06 -7.44
N THR A 4 1.77 9.15 -6.48
CA THR A 4 2.42 7.98 -5.88
C THR A 4 2.18 8.05 -4.39
N VAL A 5 1.66 6.97 -3.81
CA VAL A 5 1.52 6.82 -2.36
C VAL A 5 2.39 5.66 -1.91
N ILE A 6 3.14 5.92 -0.85
CA ILE A 6 3.98 4.94 -0.20
C ILE A 6 3.43 4.75 1.21
N VAL A 7 3.01 3.53 1.51
CA VAL A 7 2.55 3.16 2.86
C VAL A 7 3.59 2.26 3.49
N HIS A 8 4.15 2.70 4.61
CA HIS A 8 5.00 1.89 5.47
C HIS A 8 4.12 1.21 6.52
N LEU A 9 4.32 -0.09 6.72
CA LEU A 9 3.57 -0.87 7.68
C LEU A 9 4.49 -1.78 8.49
N ASP A 10 4.34 -1.72 9.80
CA ASP A 10 5.00 -2.59 10.77
C ASP A 10 4.01 -3.65 11.24
N VAL A 11 4.36 -4.92 11.08
CA VAL A 11 3.51 -6.07 11.38
C VAL A 11 4.03 -6.79 12.61
N LYS A 12 3.14 -7.35 13.43
CA LYS A 12 3.56 -8.29 14.48
C LYS A 12 4.18 -9.55 13.83
N SER A 13 5.28 -10.05 14.39
CA SER A 13 6.05 -11.19 13.86
C SER A 13 5.20 -12.44 13.58
N GLU A 14 4.18 -12.70 14.41
CA GLU A 14 3.22 -13.81 14.27
C GLU A 14 2.26 -13.70 13.06
N HIS A 15 2.18 -12.54 12.40
CA HIS A 15 1.23 -12.29 11.31
C HIS A 15 1.89 -11.96 9.97
N VAL A 16 3.23 -11.97 9.90
CA VAL A 16 4.00 -11.58 8.72
C VAL A 16 3.57 -12.35 7.47
N GLU A 17 3.48 -13.68 7.54
CA GLU A 17 3.10 -14.51 6.39
C GLU A 17 1.66 -14.26 5.94
N LYS A 18 0.74 -14.10 6.90
CA LYS A 18 -0.68 -13.83 6.64
C LYS A 18 -0.86 -12.46 5.98
N VAL A 19 -0.14 -11.44 6.47
CA VAL A 19 -0.16 -10.09 5.88
C VAL A 19 0.45 -10.12 4.49
N LYS A 20 1.59 -10.78 4.29
CA LYS A 20 2.22 -10.93 2.97
C LYS A 20 1.27 -11.57 1.95
N ALA A 21 0.59 -12.66 2.32
CA ALA A 21 -0.39 -13.31 1.45
C ALA A 21 -1.54 -12.36 1.07
N LYS A 22 -2.10 -11.63 2.03
CA LYS A 22 -3.16 -10.63 1.79
C LYS A 22 -2.70 -9.46 0.92
N LEU A 23 -1.47 -8.98 1.11
CA LEU A 23 -0.93 -7.90 0.29
C LEU A 23 -0.70 -8.34 -1.16
N ILE A 24 -0.28 -9.58 -1.39
CA ILE A 24 -0.14 -10.15 -2.73
C ILE A 24 -1.51 -10.35 -3.40
N GLU A 25 -2.53 -10.74 -2.64
CA GLU A 25 -3.90 -10.80 -3.15
C GLU A 25 -4.43 -9.41 -3.49
N ALA A 26 -4.24 -8.46 -2.58
CA ALA A 26 -4.63 -7.06 -2.75
C ALA A 26 -3.98 -6.44 -4.00
N SER A 27 -2.68 -6.69 -4.25
CA SER A 27 -2.00 -6.15 -5.43
C SER A 27 -2.67 -6.57 -6.73
N ARG A 28 -3.08 -7.83 -6.85
CA ARG A 28 -3.76 -8.36 -8.03
C ARG A 28 -5.15 -7.76 -8.25
N ILE A 29 -5.80 -7.31 -7.17
CA ILE A 29 -7.12 -6.69 -7.22
C ILE A 29 -6.97 -5.21 -7.57
N TYR A 30 -6.12 -4.46 -6.86
CA TYR A 30 -5.99 -3.02 -7.02
C TYR A 30 -5.31 -2.60 -8.33
N THR A 31 -4.44 -3.42 -8.93
CA THR A 31 -3.91 -3.18 -10.29
C THR A 31 -5.02 -3.16 -11.35
N LYS A 32 -6.20 -3.73 -11.08
CA LYS A 32 -7.33 -3.74 -12.02
C LYS A 32 -8.29 -2.55 -11.83
N ASP A 33 -8.09 -1.71 -10.82
CA ASP A 33 -8.97 -0.58 -10.56
C ASP A 33 -8.80 0.53 -11.62
N LYS A 34 -9.90 1.24 -11.90
CA LYS A 34 -9.93 2.25 -12.95
C LYS A 34 -9.12 3.48 -12.53
N GLY A 35 -7.92 3.61 -13.09
CA GLY A 35 -7.05 4.76 -12.85
C GLY A 35 -5.83 4.43 -12.00
N THR A 36 -5.75 3.21 -11.45
CA THR A 36 -4.50 2.64 -10.93
C THR A 36 -3.59 2.32 -12.11
N ILE A 37 -2.36 2.78 -12.02
CA ILE A 37 -1.29 2.49 -12.97
C ILE A 37 -0.57 1.23 -12.51
N ASP A 38 -0.10 1.24 -11.26
CA ASP A 38 0.66 0.13 -10.69
C ASP A 38 0.40 0.00 -9.19
N TRP A 39 0.59 -1.21 -8.67
CA TRP A 39 0.53 -1.52 -7.24
C TRP A 39 1.63 -2.53 -6.88
N PHE A 40 2.57 -2.11 -6.03
CA PHE A 40 3.73 -2.92 -5.65
C PHE A 40 3.76 -3.17 -4.15
N VAL A 41 4.26 -4.36 -3.78
CA VAL A 41 4.51 -4.74 -2.39
C VAL A 41 5.99 -5.05 -2.27
N SER A 42 6.66 -4.39 -1.34
CA SER A 42 8.05 -4.63 -0.98
C SER A 42 8.12 -5.07 0.48
N GLN A 43 8.93 -6.09 0.76
CA GLN A 43 9.26 -6.52 2.11
C GLN A 43 10.71 -6.09 2.37
N ASP A 44 10.97 -5.56 3.57
CA ASP A 44 12.34 -5.19 3.93
C ASP A 44 13.23 -6.44 4.05
N VAL A 45 14.49 -6.32 3.59
CA VAL A 45 15.44 -7.45 3.53
C VAL A 45 16.10 -7.69 4.90
N ALA A 46 16.27 -6.64 5.70
CA ALA A 46 16.85 -6.71 7.03
C ALA A 46 15.79 -7.05 8.09
N ASP A 47 14.56 -6.55 7.93
CA ASP A 47 13.47 -6.76 8.87
C ASP A 47 12.20 -7.34 8.21
N PRO A 48 11.89 -8.64 8.39
CA PRO A 48 10.75 -9.27 7.74
C PRO A 48 9.39 -8.75 8.26
N THR A 49 9.37 -8.00 9.36
CA THR A 49 8.13 -7.42 9.93
C THR A 49 7.70 -6.13 9.23
N LYS A 50 8.59 -5.53 8.44
CA LYS A 50 8.36 -4.27 7.74
C LYS A 50 7.99 -4.50 6.29
N PHE A 51 6.97 -3.80 5.84
CA PHE A 51 6.59 -3.77 4.44
C PHE A 51 6.38 -2.34 3.95
N ALA A 52 6.55 -2.16 2.65
CA ALA A 52 6.20 -0.94 1.94
C ALA A 52 5.26 -1.30 0.78
N ILE A 53 4.16 -0.55 0.67
CA ILE A 53 3.24 -0.64 -0.46
C ILE A 53 3.43 0.62 -1.29
N VAL A 54 3.55 0.47 -2.60
CA VAL A 54 3.64 1.59 -3.53
C VAL A 54 2.46 1.53 -4.49
N GLU A 55 1.57 2.52 -4.38
CA GLU A 55 0.43 2.69 -5.29
C GLU A 55 0.68 3.87 -6.21
N ARG A 56 0.51 3.66 -7.51
CA ARG A 56 0.59 4.71 -8.52
C ARG A 56 -0.74 4.86 -9.22
N SER A 57 -1.27 6.08 -9.28
CA SER A 57 -2.58 6.32 -9.89
C SER A 57 -2.62 7.66 -10.64
N LYS A 58 -3.58 7.80 -11.56
CA LYS A 58 -3.86 9.06 -12.28
C LYS A 58 -4.88 9.93 -11.55
N LEU A 59 -5.52 9.42 -10.50
CA LEU A 59 -6.63 10.05 -9.79
C LEU A 59 -6.25 10.33 -8.34
N ILE A 60 -6.74 11.44 -7.80
CA ILE A 60 -6.54 11.84 -6.40
C ILE A 60 -7.40 11.06 -5.39
N TYR A 61 -8.32 10.21 -5.86
CA TYR A 61 -9.30 9.54 -5.01
C TYR A 61 -8.80 8.18 -4.56
N PHE A 62 -8.30 8.11 -3.32
CA PHE A 62 -7.98 6.85 -2.66
C PHE A 62 -9.26 6.18 -2.18
N LYS A 63 -9.68 5.10 -2.83
CA LYS A 63 -10.74 4.24 -2.31
C LYS A 63 -10.18 3.41 -1.16
N HIS A 64 -10.49 3.85 0.07
CA HIS A 64 -10.38 3.15 1.35
C HIS A 64 -9.80 1.72 1.27
N ALA A 65 -8.50 1.62 1.07
CA ALA A 65 -7.80 0.37 0.91
C ALA A 65 -7.42 -0.16 2.29
N THR A 66 -8.40 -0.59 3.10
CA THR A 66 -8.24 -1.60 4.15
C THR A 66 -9.54 -1.78 4.96
N GLY A 67 -10.28 -2.84 4.67
CA GLY A 67 -11.17 -3.47 5.66
C GLY A 67 -10.40 -4.34 6.67
N CYS A 68 -9.16 -3.99 7.01
CA CYS A 68 -8.28 -4.83 7.85
C CYS A 68 -7.51 -4.11 8.96
N ALA A 69 -7.60 -2.79 9.09
CA ALA A 69 -7.20 -2.07 10.29
C ALA A 69 -7.79 -0.66 10.20
N GLU A 70 -8.38 -0.15 11.28
CA GLU A 70 -8.66 1.27 11.45
C GLU A 70 -7.33 2.04 11.44
N ILE A 71 -6.84 2.39 10.24
CA ILE A 71 -5.83 3.41 10.08
C ILE A 71 -6.54 4.74 10.21
N ASN A 72 -6.35 5.37 11.37
CA ASN A 72 -6.85 6.69 11.70
C ASN A 72 -6.62 7.65 10.51
N GLN A 73 -7.67 8.38 10.17
CA GLN A 73 -7.59 9.54 9.30
C GLN A 73 -6.45 10.46 9.78
N TYR A 74 -5.80 11.12 8.82
CA TYR A 74 -4.78 12.15 9.00
C TYR A 74 -3.41 11.62 9.40
N GLU A 75 -2.57 11.28 8.42
CA GLU A 75 -1.33 12.03 8.17
C GLU A 75 -1.06 12.05 6.66
N THR A 76 -0.48 13.16 6.22
CA THR A 76 -0.70 13.80 4.93
C THR A 76 0.65 13.98 4.27
N PHE A 77 0.70 13.79 2.94
CA PHE A 77 1.68 14.37 2.01
C PHE A 77 3.14 13.88 2.08
N ASP A 78 3.52 13.19 1.00
CA ASP A 78 4.54 13.74 0.10
C ASP A 78 4.07 13.55 -1.34
N MET A 79 3.26 14.50 -1.81
CA MET A 79 2.94 14.64 -3.22
C MET A 79 4.19 15.18 -3.92
N ILE A 80 5.14 14.29 -4.24
CA ILE A 80 6.27 14.67 -5.10
C ILE A 80 5.72 14.80 -6.53
N SER A 81 5.15 15.96 -6.84
CA SER A 81 4.97 16.40 -8.21
C SER A 81 6.34 16.84 -8.73
N THR A 82 6.89 16.09 -9.68
CA THR A 82 7.86 16.65 -10.62
C THR A 82 7.15 16.88 -11.94
#